data_AF-A0A822BQR1-F1
#
_entry.id   AF-A0A822BQR1-F1
#
_cell.length_a   1.000
_cell.length_b   1.000
_cell.length_c   1.000
_cell.angle_alpha   90.00
_cell.angle_beta   90.00
_cell.angle_gamma   90.00
#
_symmetry.space_group_name_H-M   'P 1'
#
loop_
_entity.id
_entity.type
_entity.pdbx_description
1 polymer ?
#
loop_
_entity_poly.entity_id
_entity_poly.type
_entity_poly.pdbx_seq_one_letter_code
_entity_poly.pdbx_strand_id
1 'polypeptide(L)'
;MSSTLTKDNRDKLKLIGAQIFFRHGARTPLNMLPNLDEVLYDKELHLDRYKPADCEIKLLLKDGEKTISEHAFIGQDNVQKLNGGIAYCGQLTAIGEKQVYDVGKKIRQNLIIKEKLLPKFYDPHLIYTRSTYIDRTIHSARCFLAGLFSDDDNQTIQSNNPFEIEIYSWIHEILYPNPRIYPLLEKRLKPNKLHDLLDIEDDLKKARQEFLDHINLNEYEHGFIELHDDIKSREAHGFPVPDKLKQLSMKFDEYSAQEYFLTGTHEQSTLTKELFVKTTVGLMLNLIKENFDRLQNDLLTKKNEGGREFF
;
A
#
# COMPACT_ATOMS: atom_id res chain seq x y z
N MET A 1 4.38 -21.19 25.85
CA MET A 1 4.83 -22.47 25.24
C MET A 1 4.64 -22.37 23.73
N SER A 2 5.69 -22.00 23.00
CA SER A 2 5.64 -22.01 21.52
C SER A 2 5.85 -23.45 21.07
N SER A 3 4.77 -24.12 20.66
CA SER A 3 4.90 -25.44 20.05
C SER A 3 5.33 -25.24 18.60
N THR A 4 6.60 -25.53 18.33
CA THR A 4 7.11 -25.60 16.96
C THR A 4 6.41 -26.77 16.28
N LEU A 5 5.47 -26.48 15.37
CA LEU A 5 4.78 -27.48 14.57
C LEU A 5 5.83 -28.35 13.83
N THR A 6 5.90 -29.63 14.17
CA THR A 6 6.68 -30.61 13.41
C THR A 6 6.12 -30.73 11.99
N LYS A 7 6.98 -31.12 11.02
CA LYS A 7 6.60 -31.29 9.62
C LYS A 7 5.37 -32.21 9.45
N ASP A 8 5.31 -33.29 10.24
CA ASP A 8 4.20 -34.27 10.27
C ASP A 8 2.84 -33.69 10.69
N ASN A 9 2.82 -32.56 11.41
CA ASN A 9 1.57 -31.91 11.79
C ASN A 9 1.09 -30.89 10.75
N ARG A 10 1.95 -30.42 9.84
CA ARG A 10 1.54 -29.51 8.77
C ARG A 10 0.68 -30.19 7.71
N ASP A 11 0.97 -31.46 7.39
CA ASP A 11 0.19 -32.23 6.41
C ASP A 11 -1.25 -32.52 6.89
N LYS A 12 -1.52 -32.29 8.18
CA LYS A 12 -2.87 -32.39 8.78
C LYS A 12 -3.62 -31.05 8.79
N LEU A 13 -2.99 -29.95 8.39
CA LEU A 13 -3.61 -28.63 8.36
C LEU A 13 -4.23 -28.39 6.98
N LYS A 14 -5.46 -27.88 6.96
CA LYS A 14 -6.14 -27.41 5.75
C LYS A 14 -6.20 -25.89 5.79
N LEU A 15 -5.78 -25.22 4.72
CA LEU A 15 -5.96 -23.78 4.57
C LEU A 15 -7.45 -23.48 4.37
N ILE A 16 -8.00 -22.60 5.20
CA ILE A 16 -9.44 -22.25 5.22
C ILE A 16 -9.73 -20.82 4.77
N GLY A 17 -8.70 -19.98 4.67
CA GLY A 17 -8.83 -18.58 4.31
C GLY A 17 -7.48 -17.89 4.31
N ALA A 18 -7.40 -16.76 3.63
CA ALA A 18 -6.21 -15.92 3.55
C ALA A 18 -6.60 -14.45 3.55
N GLN A 19 -5.82 -13.61 4.23
CA GLN A 19 -5.92 -12.15 4.17
C GLN A 19 -4.60 -11.61 3.65
N ILE A 20 -4.65 -10.77 2.61
CA ILE A 20 -3.46 -10.26 1.93
C ILE A 20 -3.52 -8.74 1.95
N PHE A 21 -2.50 -8.13 2.55
CA PHE A 21 -2.28 -6.69 2.55
C PHE A 21 -1.03 -6.40 1.75
N PHE A 22 -1.14 -5.49 0.79
CA PHE A 22 -0.01 -5.08 -0.05
C PHE A 22 -0.09 -3.59 -0.34
N ARG A 23 1.07 -2.99 -0.59
CA ARG A 23 1.18 -1.62 -1.07
C ARG A 23 1.01 -1.60 -2.59
N HIS A 24 0.59 -0.46 -3.12
CA HIS A 24 0.63 -0.19 -4.56
C HIS A 24 2.02 -0.47 -5.17
N GLY A 25 2.06 -0.68 -6.49
CA GLY A 25 3.31 -0.84 -7.24
C GLY A 25 4.11 0.46 -7.41
N ALA A 26 5.20 0.39 -8.18
CA ALA A 26 5.98 1.56 -8.59
C ALA A 26 5.10 2.65 -9.23
N ARG A 27 5.42 3.89 -8.90
CA ARG A 27 4.68 5.09 -9.29
C ARG A 27 5.66 6.23 -9.58
N THR A 28 5.18 7.26 -10.26
CA THR A 28 5.86 8.55 -10.27
C THR A 28 5.94 9.14 -8.84
N PRO A 29 6.90 10.03 -8.56
CA PRO A 29 7.04 10.63 -7.24
C PRO A 29 5.82 11.51 -6.91
N LEU A 30 5.49 11.60 -5.63
CA LEU A 30 4.63 12.64 -5.07
C LEU A 30 5.44 13.90 -4.77
N ASN A 31 6.69 13.74 -4.32
CA ASN A 31 7.61 14.83 -4.00
C ASN A 31 8.85 14.73 -4.87
N MET A 32 9.10 15.77 -5.66
CA MET A 32 10.36 15.91 -6.41
C MET A 32 11.47 16.36 -5.48
N LEU A 33 12.68 15.81 -5.67
CA LEU A 33 13.81 16.25 -4.87
C LEU A 33 14.29 17.63 -5.37
N PRO A 34 14.37 18.67 -4.52
CA PRO A 34 14.87 19.96 -4.96
C PRO A 34 16.33 19.87 -5.38
N ASN A 35 16.75 20.76 -6.29
CA ASN A 35 18.11 20.83 -6.83
C ASN A 35 18.61 19.53 -7.51
N LEU A 36 17.70 18.61 -7.85
CA LEU A 36 17.96 17.46 -8.69
C LEU A 36 17.17 17.58 -9.99
N ASP A 37 17.85 17.44 -11.13
CA ASP A 37 17.20 17.51 -12.44
C ASP A 37 16.09 16.46 -12.56
N GLU A 38 14.92 16.91 -12.99
CA GLU A 38 13.74 16.07 -13.17
C GLU A 38 13.91 15.06 -14.31
N VAL A 39 13.36 13.86 -14.14
CA VAL A 39 13.37 12.80 -15.15
C VAL A 39 12.08 12.80 -15.96
N LEU A 40 12.18 12.37 -17.23
CA LEU A 40 11.05 12.26 -18.13
C LEU A 40 10.44 10.87 -18.08
N TYR A 41 9.19 10.78 -17.64
CA TYR A 41 8.41 9.55 -17.70
C TYR A 41 7.81 9.38 -19.09
N ASP A 42 8.42 8.50 -19.88
CA ASP A 42 7.92 8.13 -21.21
C ASP A 42 6.50 7.55 -21.16
N LYS A 43 5.66 7.95 -22.12
CA LYS A 43 4.25 7.57 -22.17
C LYS A 43 4.06 6.08 -22.42
N GLU A 44 4.69 5.53 -23.45
CA GLU A 44 4.50 4.14 -23.87
C GLU A 44 5.17 3.15 -22.91
N LEU A 45 6.33 3.54 -22.36
CA LEU A 45 7.10 2.67 -21.47
C LEU A 45 6.62 2.71 -20.03
N HIS A 46 6.15 3.87 -19.54
CA HIS A 46 5.83 4.04 -18.12
C HIS A 46 4.35 4.32 -17.85
N LEU A 47 3.63 5.00 -18.73
CA LEU A 47 2.29 5.51 -18.40
C LEU A 47 1.16 4.69 -19.03
N ASP A 48 1.42 4.01 -20.15
CA ASP A 48 0.49 3.09 -20.76
C ASP A 48 0.22 1.89 -19.85
N ARG A 49 -1.02 1.40 -19.88
CA ARG A 49 -1.42 0.27 -19.02
C ARG A 49 -0.66 -1.00 -19.39
N TYR A 50 -0.33 -1.78 -18.37
CA TYR A 50 0.18 -3.12 -18.55
C TYR A 50 -0.92 -4.04 -19.09
N LYS A 51 -0.85 -4.32 -20.39
CA LYS A 51 -1.90 -5.04 -21.15
C LYS A 51 -2.40 -6.34 -20.49
N PRO A 52 -1.55 -7.23 -19.92
CA PRO A 52 -2.03 -8.45 -19.28
C PRO A 52 -2.91 -8.23 -18.04
N ALA A 53 -2.87 -7.04 -17.46
CA ALA A 53 -3.73 -6.66 -16.34
C ALA A 53 -4.93 -5.80 -16.76
N ASP A 54 -5.00 -5.34 -18.02
CA ASP A 54 -6.02 -4.38 -18.46
C ASP A 54 -7.39 -5.05 -18.54
N CYS A 55 -8.24 -4.76 -17.56
CA CYS A 55 -9.54 -5.37 -17.39
C CYS A 55 -10.51 -4.44 -16.67
N GLU A 56 -11.80 -4.74 -16.79
CA GLU A 56 -12.84 -3.98 -16.12
C GLU A 56 -12.85 -4.23 -14.60
N ILE A 57 -13.15 -3.16 -13.87
CA ILE A 57 -13.36 -3.18 -12.43
C ILE A 57 -14.70 -2.51 -12.10
N LYS A 58 -15.31 -2.94 -11.01
CA LYS A 58 -16.53 -2.35 -10.46
C LYS A 58 -16.22 -1.81 -9.07
N LEU A 59 -16.24 -0.50 -8.93
CA LEU A 59 -16.04 0.17 -7.64
C LEU A 59 -17.33 0.15 -6.83
N LEU A 60 -17.24 -0.30 -5.57
CA LEU A 60 -18.35 -0.37 -4.64
C LEU A 60 -18.13 0.62 -3.49
N LEU A 61 -18.73 1.81 -3.58
CA LEU A 61 -18.69 2.80 -2.51
C LEU A 61 -19.61 2.38 -1.37
N LYS A 62 -19.04 2.11 -0.19
CA LYS A 62 -19.77 1.49 0.93
C LYS A 62 -20.43 2.45 1.91
N ASP A 63 -19.96 3.68 2.00
CA ASP A 63 -20.47 4.68 2.93
C ASP A 63 -21.48 5.64 2.29
N GLY A 64 -21.81 5.46 1.01
CA GLY A 64 -22.90 6.18 0.33
C GLY A 64 -22.66 7.67 0.09
N GLU A 65 -21.53 8.22 0.54
CA GLU A 65 -21.18 9.63 0.40
C GLU A 65 -20.66 9.95 -1.02
N LYS A 66 -21.59 10.02 -1.98
CA LYS A 66 -21.27 10.40 -3.36
C LYS A 66 -20.79 11.84 -3.49
N THR A 67 -21.18 12.72 -2.59
CA THR A 67 -20.89 14.17 -2.61
C THR A 67 -19.44 14.52 -2.30
N ILE A 68 -18.62 13.57 -1.84
CA ILE A 68 -17.18 13.75 -1.57
C ILE A 68 -16.35 12.74 -2.41
N SER A 69 -17.00 12.05 -3.35
CA SER A 69 -16.40 10.97 -4.16
C SER A 69 -15.64 11.45 -5.42
N GLU A 70 -15.42 12.75 -5.58
CA GLU A 70 -14.55 13.30 -6.61
C GLU A 70 -13.08 12.99 -6.27
N HIS A 71 -12.58 11.86 -6.75
CA HIS A 71 -11.14 11.54 -6.84
C HIS A 71 -10.29 11.91 -5.61
N ALA A 72 -10.73 11.51 -4.42
CA ALA A 72 -9.97 11.74 -3.20
C ALA A 72 -8.68 10.91 -3.24
N PHE A 73 -7.58 11.58 -3.63
CA PHE A 73 -6.21 11.09 -3.88
C PHE A 73 -5.93 10.58 -5.32
N ILE A 74 -6.16 11.42 -6.31
CA ILE A 74 -5.12 12.22 -7.01
C ILE A 74 -5.93 13.17 -7.91
N GLY A 75 -5.91 14.46 -7.59
CA GLY A 75 -6.12 15.47 -8.63
C GLY A 75 -7.50 15.99 -8.92
N GLN A 76 -8.07 16.72 -7.96
CA GLN A 76 -8.69 17.99 -8.34
C GLN A 76 -7.90 19.14 -7.73
N ASP A 77 -7.52 20.03 -8.63
CA ASP A 77 -6.93 21.36 -8.51
C ASP A 77 -5.40 21.56 -8.34
N ASN A 78 -4.59 20.57 -7.96
CA ASN A 78 -3.12 20.76 -7.82
C ASN A 78 -2.26 19.51 -8.11
N VAL A 79 -2.57 18.70 -9.14
CA VAL A 79 -1.58 17.69 -9.55
C VAL A 79 -0.50 18.38 -10.34
N GLN A 80 0.63 18.61 -9.69
CA GLN A 80 1.83 19.04 -10.37
C GLN A 80 2.12 18.05 -11.50
N LYS A 81 2.09 18.58 -12.73
CA LYS A 81 2.55 17.83 -13.89
C LYS A 81 4.07 17.77 -13.80
N LEU A 82 4.61 16.59 -14.05
CA LEU A 82 6.05 16.40 -14.18
C LEU A 82 6.52 16.95 -15.54
N ASN A 83 7.78 17.38 -15.64
CA ASN A 83 8.38 17.97 -16.85
C ASN A 83 8.05 17.13 -18.08
N GLY A 84 7.50 17.78 -19.11
CA GLY A 84 6.90 17.15 -20.28
C GLY A 84 5.37 17.15 -20.28
N GLY A 85 4.72 17.36 -19.13
CA GLY A 85 3.28 17.60 -19.03
C GLY A 85 2.37 16.37 -19.19
N ILE A 86 2.96 15.17 -19.38
CA ILE A 86 2.24 13.93 -19.67
C ILE A 86 2.01 13.09 -18.40
N ALA A 87 2.95 13.13 -17.44
CA ALA A 87 2.85 12.40 -16.19
C ALA A 87 2.39 13.28 -15.04
N TYR A 88 1.69 12.65 -14.10
CA TYR A 88 1.18 13.27 -12.88
C TYR A 88 1.93 12.75 -11.66
N CYS A 89 2.12 13.57 -10.63
CA CYS A 89 2.68 13.11 -9.36
C CYS A 89 1.86 11.96 -8.76
N GLY A 90 2.54 10.93 -8.26
CA GLY A 90 1.94 9.79 -7.59
C GLY A 90 1.17 8.79 -8.46
N GLN A 91 1.24 8.92 -9.80
CA GLN A 91 0.58 8.06 -10.77
C GLN A 91 1.25 6.68 -10.82
N LEU A 92 0.45 5.60 -10.73
CA LEU A 92 0.94 4.23 -10.94
C LEU A 92 1.45 4.05 -12.36
N THR A 93 2.60 3.42 -12.53
CA THR A 93 3.21 3.17 -13.85
C THR A 93 3.00 1.74 -14.33
N ALA A 94 3.24 1.49 -15.62
CA ALA A 94 3.23 0.15 -16.23
C ALA A 94 4.15 -0.84 -15.49
N ILE A 95 5.30 -0.34 -15.00
CA ILE A 95 6.23 -1.12 -14.18
C ILE A 95 5.55 -1.50 -12.86
N GLY A 96 4.88 -0.57 -12.20
CA GLY A 96 4.13 -0.83 -10.97
C GLY A 96 2.96 -1.79 -11.18
N GLU A 97 2.22 -1.65 -12.28
CA GLU A 97 1.15 -2.57 -12.66
C GLU A 97 1.69 -3.99 -12.84
N LYS A 98 2.79 -4.15 -13.57
CA LYS A 98 3.46 -5.44 -13.75
C LYS A 98 3.96 -6.03 -12.43
N GLN A 99 4.59 -5.23 -11.57
CA GLN A 99 5.06 -5.69 -10.25
C GLN A 99 3.92 -6.31 -9.44
N VAL A 100 2.76 -5.63 -9.37
CA VAL A 100 1.63 -6.10 -8.59
C VAL A 100 0.92 -7.29 -9.26
N TYR A 101 0.87 -7.32 -10.59
CA TYR A 101 0.42 -8.49 -11.34
C TYR A 101 1.28 -9.72 -11.05
N ASP A 102 2.61 -9.58 -11.06
CA ASP A 102 3.54 -10.67 -10.78
C ASP A 102 3.39 -11.18 -9.33
N VAL A 103 3.11 -10.29 -8.37
CA VAL A 103 2.73 -10.68 -7.00
C VAL A 103 1.44 -11.51 -7.01
N GLY A 104 0.41 -11.08 -7.75
CA GLY A 104 -0.83 -11.85 -7.94
C GLY A 104 -0.57 -13.25 -8.50
N LYS A 105 0.24 -13.36 -9.57
CA LYS A 105 0.64 -14.66 -10.15
C LYS A 105 1.38 -15.54 -9.15
N LYS A 106 2.28 -14.97 -8.35
CA LYS A 106 3.01 -15.72 -7.32
C LYS A 106 2.05 -16.26 -6.25
N ILE A 107 1.06 -15.47 -5.84
CA ILE A 107 0.04 -15.90 -4.88
C ILE A 107 -0.89 -16.97 -5.48
N ARG A 108 -1.23 -16.89 -6.77
CA ARG A 108 -2.01 -17.92 -7.50
C ARG A 108 -1.42 -19.32 -7.33
N GLN A 109 -0.11 -19.45 -7.49
CA GLN A 109 0.58 -20.74 -7.35
C GLN A 109 0.34 -21.38 -5.98
N ASN A 110 0.26 -20.57 -4.92
CA ASN A 110 -0.03 -21.05 -3.59
C ASN A 110 -1.53 -21.27 -3.39
N LEU A 111 -2.36 -20.22 -3.51
CA LEU A 111 -3.75 -20.28 -3.06
C LEU A 111 -4.67 -21.06 -4.01
N ILE A 112 -4.45 -20.99 -5.32
CA ILE A 112 -5.35 -21.61 -6.32
C ILE A 112 -4.79 -22.96 -6.77
N ILE A 113 -3.50 -23.04 -7.10
CA ILE A 113 -2.93 -24.25 -7.69
C ILE A 113 -2.59 -25.30 -6.61
N LYS A 114 -1.79 -24.92 -5.61
CA LYS A 114 -1.32 -25.85 -4.58
C LYS A 114 -2.40 -26.13 -3.53
N GLU A 115 -2.88 -25.09 -2.86
CA GLU A 115 -3.80 -25.22 -1.72
C GLU A 115 -5.26 -25.41 -2.16
N LYS A 116 -5.59 -25.10 -3.42
CA LYS A 116 -6.95 -25.18 -3.98
C LYS A 116 -8.00 -24.47 -3.12
N LEU A 117 -7.60 -23.40 -2.45
CA LEU A 117 -8.46 -22.58 -1.60
C LEU A 117 -9.52 -21.84 -2.43
N LEU A 118 -9.13 -21.39 -3.62
CA LEU A 118 -9.97 -20.63 -4.55
C LEU A 118 -10.07 -21.35 -5.90
N PRO A 119 -11.19 -21.22 -6.63
CA PRO A 119 -11.32 -21.71 -8.00
C PRO A 119 -10.36 -20.98 -8.95
N LYS A 120 -10.13 -21.58 -10.13
CA LYS A 120 -9.31 -20.97 -11.18
C LYS A 120 -9.94 -19.72 -11.80
N PHE A 121 -11.28 -19.68 -11.85
CA PHE A 121 -12.07 -18.55 -12.32
C PHE A 121 -12.47 -17.66 -11.15
N TYR A 122 -12.46 -16.35 -11.38
CA TYR A 122 -12.90 -15.37 -10.38
C TYR A 122 -14.38 -15.54 -10.04
N ASP A 123 -14.67 -15.58 -8.74
CA ASP A 123 -16.02 -15.56 -8.18
C ASP A 123 -16.09 -14.45 -7.11
N PRO A 124 -16.90 -13.40 -7.32
CA PRO A 124 -17.03 -12.29 -6.37
C PRO A 124 -17.62 -12.74 -5.02
N HIS A 125 -18.29 -13.89 -4.93
CA HIS A 125 -18.81 -14.41 -3.65
C HIS A 125 -17.74 -15.05 -2.76
N LEU A 126 -16.58 -15.40 -3.32
CA LEU A 126 -15.50 -16.06 -2.58
C LEU A 126 -14.37 -15.10 -2.20
N ILE A 127 -14.41 -13.86 -2.71
CA ILE A 127 -13.29 -12.92 -2.62
C ILE A 127 -13.80 -11.55 -2.24
N TYR A 128 -13.32 -11.10 -1.08
CA TYR A 128 -13.47 -9.74 -0.63
C TYR A 128 -12.25 -8.91 -1.02
N THR A 129 -12.45 -7.86 -1.83
CA THR A 129 -11.38 -6.91 -2.17
C THR A 129 -11.74 -5.52 -1.68
N ARG A 130 -10.82 -4.92 -0.93
CA ARG A 130 -10.93 -3.53 -0.48
C ARG A 130 -9.68 -2.76 -0.86
N SER A 131 -9.86 -1.54 -1.34
CA SER A 131 -8.78 -0.58 -1.60
C SER A 131 -9.07 0.73 -0.87
N THR A 132 -8.03 1.51 -0.61
CA THR A 132 -8.23 2.95 -0.40
C THR A 132 -8.76 3.57 -1.68
N TYR A 133 -9.50 4.68 -1.57
CA TYR A 133 -10.06 5.36 -2.74
C TYR A 133 -9.03 6.21 -3.52
N ILE A 134 -7.83 5.66 -3.74
CA ILE A 134 -6.69 6.31 -4.41
C ILE A 134 -6.45 5.59 -5.75
N ASP A 135 -6.30 6.31 -6.86
CA ASP A 135 -6.18 5.69 -8.19
C ASP A 135 -5.09 4.61 -8.27
N ARG A 136 -3.89 4.91 -7.72
CA ARG A 136 -2.77 3.97 -7.72
C ARG A 136 -3.02 2.70 -6.91
N THR A 137 -3.82 2.75 -5.84
CA THR A 137 -4.14 1.55 -5.04
C THR A 137 -5.27 0.75 -5.69
N ILE A 138 -6.26 1.42 -6.25
CA ILE A 138 -7.34 0.78 -7.04
C ILE A 138 -6.76 0.04 -8.24
N HIS A 139 -5.90 0.70 -9.03
CA HIS A 139 -5.25 0.06 -10.17
C HIS A 139 -4.29 -1.05 -9.76
N SER A 140 -3.61 -0.92 -8.60
CA SER A 140 -2.81 -2.02 -8.06
C SER A 140 -3.70 -3.21 -7.68
N ALA A 141 -4.86 -2.99 -7.06
CA ALA A 141 -5.80 -4.07 -6.73
C ALA A 141 -6.33 -4.78 -8.00
N ARG A 142 -6.64 -4.01 -9.06
CA ARG A 142 -6.94 -4.57 -10.40
C ARG A 142 -5.81 -5.49 -10.87
N CYS A 143 -4.57 -5.00 -10.86
CA CYS A 143 -3.42 -5.75 -11.35
C CYS A 143 -3.17 -7.03 -10.53
N PHE A 144 -3.32 -6.95 -9.21
CA PHE A 144 -3.18 -8.09 -8.32
C PHE A 144 -4.21 -9.17 -8.66
N LEU A 145 -5.48 -8.80 -8.81
CA LEU A 145 -6.56 -9.74 -9.15
C LEU A 145 -6.37 -10.30 -10.56
N ALA A 146 -5.97 -9.49 -11.53
CA ALA A 146 -5.64 -9.96 -12.87
C ALA A 146 -4.51 -11.00 -12.85
N GLY A 147 -3.45 -10.77 -12.06
CA GLY A 147 -2.39 -11.76 -11.87
C GLY A 147 -2.88 -13.02 -11.17
N LEU A 148 -3.67 -12.87 -10.11
CA LEU A 148 -4.22 -13.98 -9.33
C LEU A 148 -5.14 -14.89 -10.17
N PHE A 149 -5.92 -14.30 -11.07
CA PHE A 149 -6.87 -14.99 -11.95
C PHE A 149 -6.40 -15.11 -13.40
N SER A 150 -5.13 -14.90 -13.70
CA SER A 150 -4.59 -15.12 -15.04
C SER A 150 -4.31 -16.61 -15.30
N ASP A 151 -4.54 -17.05 -16.53
CA ASP A 151 -4.02 -18.33 -16.99
C ASP A 151 -2.48 -18.28 -17.13
N ASP A 152 -1.81 -19.35 -16.73
CA ASP A 152 -0.34 -19.37 -16.71
C ASP A 152 0.27 -19.44 -18.11
N ASP A 153 -0.43 -20.03 -19.08
CA ASP A 153 0.10 -20.29 -20.43
C ASP A 153 -0.10 -19.09 -21.35
N ASN A 154 -1.26 -18.41 -21.28
CA ASN A 154 -1.62 -17.36 -22.23
C ASN A 154 -1.97 -15.99 -21.59
N GLN A 155 -1.84 -15.86 -20.26
CA GLN A 155 -2.12 -14.62 -19.52
C GLN A 155 -3.57 -14.11 -19.63
N THR A 156 -4.50 -14.92 -20.13
CA THR A 156 -5.91 -14.56 -20.22
C THR A 156 -6.52 -14.55 -18.83
N ILE A 157 -7.16 -13.43 -18.46
CA ILE A 157 -7.87 -13.30 -17.20
C ILE A 157 -9.09 -14.24 -17.19
N GLN A 158 -9.15 -15.12 -16.20
CA GLN A 158 -10.20 -16.11 -16.00
C GLN A 158 -11.35 -15.50 -15.19
N SER A 159 -12.13 -14.61 -15.81
CA SER A 159 -13.29 -13.99 -15.17
C SER A 159 -14.42 -13.72 -16.16
N ASN A 160 -15.67 -13.93 -15.73
CA ASN A 160 -16.88 -13.50 -16.43
C ASN A 160 -17.48 -12.22 -15.85
N ASN A 161 -16.96 -11.75 -14.72
CA ASN A 161 -17.44 -10.57 -14.00
C ASN A 161 -16.31 -9.53 -13.89
N PRO A 162 -16.62 -8.24 -13.86
CA PRO A 162 -15.62 -7.25 -13.47
C PRO A 162 -15.14 -7.53 -12.04
N PHE A 163 -13.88 -7.22 -11.75
CA PHE A 163 -13.38 -7.33 -10.38
C PHE A 163 -14.06 -6.30 -9.48
N GLU A 164 -14.75 -6.76 -8.44
CA GLU A 164 -15.39 -5.88 -7.47
C GLU A 164 -14.37 -5.40 -6.43
N ILE A 165 -14.25 -4.08 -6.29
CA ILE A 165 -13.33 -3.43 -5.33
C ILE A 165 -14.14 -2.49 -4.46
N GLU A 166 -14.18 -2.79 -3.16
CA GLU A 166 -14.79 -1.94 -2.17
C GLU A 166 -13.89 -0.75 -1.81
N ILE A 167 -14.51 0.41 -1.72
CA ILE A 167 -13.88 1.67 -1.37
C ILE A 167 -14.74 2.43 -0.37
N TYR A 168 -14.09 3.28 0.42
CA TYR A 168 -14.72 4.18 1.37
C TYR A 168 -14.26 5.61 1.04
N SER A 169 -15.08 6.61 1.36
CA SER A 169 -14.64 8.00 1.32
C SER A 169 -13.43 8.20 2.23
N TRP A 170 -12.58 9.16 1.88
CA TRP A 170 -11.36 9.43 2.63
C TRP A 170 -11.60 9.85 4.08
N ILE A 171 -12.80 10.34 4.42
CA ILE A 171 -13.16 10.71 5.80
C ILE A 171 -13.46 9.49 6.68
N HIS A 172 -13.86 8.36 6.07
CA HIS A 172 -14.16 7.09 6.74
C HIS A 172 -13.08 6.02 6.53
N GLU A 173 -11.99 6.35 5.82
CA GLU A 173 -10.95 5.38 5.50
C GLU A 173 -10.15 4.96 6.74
N ILE A 174 -9.98 3.64 6.91
CA ILE A 174 -9.26 3.00 8.02
C ILE A 174 -7.99 2.27 7.59
N LEU A 175 -7.73 2.15 6.27
CA LEU A 175 -6.54 1.50 5.74
C LEU A 175 -5.27 2.36 5.82
N TYR A 176 -5.39 3.60 6.30
CA TYR A 176 -4.27 4.44 6.72
C TYR A 176 -4.64 5.22 7.99
N PRO A 177 -3.66 5.71 8.76
CA PRO A 177 -3.90 6.60 9.89
C PRO A 177 -4.66 7.84 9.46
N ASN A 178 -5.90 8.00 9.93
CA ASN A 178 -6.82 9.02 9.42
C ASN A 178 -7.16 10.06 10.50
N PRO A 179 -6.65 11.30 10.38
CA PRO A 179 -6.96 12.37 11.32
C PRO A 179 -8.43 12.79 11.33
N ARG A 180 -9.24 12.47 10.32
CA ARG A 180 -10.68 12.75 10.35
C ARG A 180 -11.41 11.83 11.33
N ILE A 181 -10.99 10.58 11.44
CA ILE A 181 -11.52 9.62 12.40
C ILE A 181 -10.99 9.93 13.80
N TYR A 182 -9.70 10.28 13.90
CA TYR A 182 -9.07 10.65 15.16
C TYR A 182 -8.41 12.03 15.06
N PRO A 183 -9.14 13.13 15.34
CA PRO A 183 -8.62 14.50 15.21
C PRO A 183 -7.34 14.80 15.98
N LEU A 184 -7.07 14.06 17.07
CA LEU A 184 -5.82 14.17 17.82
C LEU A 184 -4.58 13.78 16.98
N LEU A 185 -4.72 13.03 15.89
CA LEU A 185 -3.65 12.74 14.95
C LEU A 185 -3.25 13.98 14.12
N GLU A 186 -4.18 14.88 13.81
CA GLU A 186 -3.93 16.01 12.89
C GLU A 186 -2.84 16.94 13.44
N LYS A 187 -2.94 17.28 14.73
CA LYS A 187 -1.97 18.14 15.43
C LYS A 187 -0.58 17.51 15.59
N ARG A 188 -0.41 16.23 15.22
CA ARG A 188 0.77 15.41 15.57
C ARG A 188 1.47 14.79 14.38
N LEU A 189 0.72 14.46 13.32
CA LEU A 189 1.26 14.08 12.01
C LEU A 189 1.71 15.30 11.20
N LYS A 190 1.39 16.52 11.66
CA LYS A 190 1.88 17.79 11.10
C LYS A 190 2.54 18.62 12.20
N PRO A 191 3.63 18.16 12.84
CA PRO A 191 4.34 19.03 13.77
C PRO A 191 4.91 20.20 12.96
N ASN A 192 4.65 21.43 13.39
CA ASN A 192 5.22 22.64 12.77
C ASN A 192 6.75 22.64 12.73
N LYS A 193 7.38 21.71 13.46
CA LYS A 193 8.81 21.60 13.71
C LYS A 193 9.21 20.13 13.87
N LEU A 194 9.08 19.33 12.80
CA LEU A 194 9.65 17.98 12.76
C LEU A 194 11.14 17.98 13.19
N HIS A 195 11.85 19.07 12.84
CA HIS A 195 13.27 19.31 13.17
C HIS A 195 13.54 19.58 14.65
N ASP A 196 12.55 20.03 15.43
CA ASP A 196 12.71 20.27 16.87
C ASP A 196 12.53 18.99 17.68
N LEU A 197 12.04 17.92 17.05
CA LEU A 197 11.86 16.60 17.67
C LEU A 197 13.07 15.66 17.47
N LEU A 198 14.01 16.07 16.61
CA LEU A 198 15.25 15.35 16.33
C LEU A 198 16.37 15.99 17.16
N ASP A 199 16.90 15.26 18.15
CA ASP A 199 18.02 15.75 18.95
C ASP A 199 19.31 15.75 18.11
N ILE A 200 20.20 16.71 18.38
CA ILE A 200 21.45 16.91 17.61
C ILE A 200 22.40 15.71 17.71
N GLU A 201 22.27 14.91 18.78
CA GLU A 201 23.06 13.69 18.99
C GLU A 201 22.49 12.46 18.26
N ASP A 202 21.32 12.59 17.61
CA ASP A 202 20.70 11.49 16.87
C ASP A 202 21.28 11.32 15.47
N ASP A 203 21.61 10.07 15.12
CA ASP A 203 22.00 9.66 13.78
C ASP A 203 21.05 10.17 12.68
N LEU A 204 19.75 10.34 13.00
CA LEU A 204 18.73 10.87 12.10
C LEU A 204 19.01 12.33 11.73
N LYS A 205 19.23 13.20 12.72
CA LYS A 205 19.46 14.63 12.45
C LYS A 205 20.72 14.83 11.62
N LYS A 206 21.78 14.10 11.95
CA LYS A 206 23.03 14.10 11.19
C LYS A 206 22.86 13.59 9.77
N ALA A 207 22.20 12.44 9.58
CA ALA A 207 21.97 11.89 8.24
C ALA A 207 21.10 12.83 7.38
N ARG A 208 20.10 13.45 7.99
CA ARG A 208 19.26 14.45 7.33
C ARG A 208 20.07 15.68 6.93
N GLN A 209 20.87 16.23 7.84
CA GLN A 209 21.71 17.40 7.53
C GLN A 209 22.73 17.09 6.44
N GLU A 210 23.44 15.95 6.51
CA GLU A 210 24.39 15.55 5.46
C GLU A 210 23.71 15.43 4.09
N PHE A 211 22.47 14.91 4.07
CA PHE A 211 21.69 14.83 2.84
C PHE A 211 21.29 16.21 2.31
N LEU A 212 20.78 17.10 3.18
CA LEU A 212 20.40 18.46 2.80
C LEU A 212 21.59 19.29 2.31
N ASP A 213 22.72 19.20 3.00
CA ASP A 213 23.98 19.84 2.60
C ASP A 213 24.40 19.38 1.20
N HIS A 214 24.28 18.07 0.92
CA HIS A 214 24.63 17.52 -0.39
C HIS A 214 23.75 18.04 -1.53
N ILE A 215 22.47 18.30 -1.27
CA ILE A 215 21.55 18.89 -2.25
C ILE A 215 21.49 20.42 -2.16
N ASN A 216 22.40 21.08 -1.45
CA ASN A 216 22.47 22.53 -1.28
C ASN A 216 21.18 23.15 -0.72
N LEU A 217 20.57 22.53 0.28
CA LEU A 217 19.43 23.08 1.01
C LEU A 217 19.80 23.32 2.48
N ASN A 218 19.46 24.51 2.99
CA ASN A 218 19.69 24.85 4.40
C ASN A 218 18.60 24.27 5.30
N GLU A 219 17.35 24.34 4.85
CA GLU A 219 16.18 23.80 5.53
C GLU A 219 15.25 23.17 4.52
N TYR A 220 14.49 22.18 4.98
CA TYR A 220 13.46 21.53 4.18
C TYR A 220 12.32 21.13 5.10
N GLU A 221 11.07 21.42 4.74
CA GLU A 221 9.95 21.19 5.65
C GLU A 221 9.60 19.70 5.80
N HIS A 222 9.95 18.87 4.82
CA HIS A 222 9.56 17.47 4.78
C HIS A 222 10.58 16.52 5.45
N GLY A 223 10.08 15.33 5.81
CA GLY A 223 10.81 14.27 6.49
C GLY A 223 11.54 13.32 5.53
N PHE A 224 11.97 12.17 6.05
CA PHE A 224 12.72 11.19 5.27
C PHE A 224 11.89 10.56 4.15
N ILE A 225 10.56 10.43 4.33
CA ILE A 225 9.68 9.84 3.31
C ILE A 225 9.70 10.67 2.04
N GLU A 226 9.50 11.98 2.16
CA GLU A 226 9.43 12.89 1.02
C GLU A 226 10.80 13.08 0.37
N LEU A 227 11.87 13.16 1.17
CA LEU A 227 13.25 13.21 0.65
C LEU A 227 13.63 11.95 -0.13
N HIS A 228 13.07 10.79 0.22
CA HIS A 228 13.37 9.53 -0.46
C HIS A 228 12.49 9.27 -1.70
N ASP A 229 11.38 9.98 -1.86
CA ASP A 229 10.31 9.60 -2.80
C ASP A 229 10.74 9.65 -4.27
N ASP A 230 11.42 10.74 -4.69
CA ASP A 230 11.97 10.86 -6.05
C ASP A 230 13.07 9.81 -6.31
N ILE A 231 13.99 9.61 -5.36
CA ILE A 231 15.07 8.61 -5.48
C ILE A 231 14.48 7.22 -5.70
N LYS A 232 13.52 6.80 -4.87
CA LYS A 232 12.86 5.49 -5.01
C LYS A 232 12.12 5.34 -6.32
N SER A 233 11.47 6.41 -6.76
CA SER A 233 10.79 6.43 -8.05
C SER A 233 11.81 6.24 -9.17
N ARG A 234 12.94 6.95 -9.16
CA ARG A 234 14.00 6.78 -10.16
C ARG A 234 14.56 5.37 -10.18
N GLU A 235 14.91 4.81 -9.04
CA GLU A 235 15.44 3.45 -8.94
C GLU A 235 14.46 2.41 -9.49
N ALA A 236 13.17 2.53 -9.16
CA ALA A 236 12.14 1.61 -9.64
C ALA A 236 11.94 1.64 -11.16
N HIS A 237 12.29 2.76 -11.82
CA HIS A 237 12.16 2.95 -13.26
C HIS A 237 13.51 2.90 -13.99
N GLY A 238 14.60 2.56 -13.30
CA GLY A 238 15.94 2.47 -13.90
C GLY A 238 16.55 3.82 -14.31
N PHE A 239 16.02 4.92 -13.79
CA PHE A 239 16.58 6.25 -14.05
C PHE A 239 17.88 6.47 -13.25
N PRO A 240 18.78 7.34 -13.75
CA PRO A 240 20.00 7.65 -13.03
C PRO A 240 19.69 8.35 -11.70
N VAL A 241 20.35 7.87 -10.65
CA VAL A 241 20.44 8.53 -9.35
C VAL A 241 21.92 8.69 -9.02
N PRO A 242 22.39 9.91 -8.69
CA PRO A 242 23.78 10.12 -8.25
C PRO A 242 24.18 9.16 -7.13
N ASP A 243 25.34 8.53 -7.24
CA ASP A 243 25.76 7.48 -6.29
C ASP A 243 25.87 7.98 -4.85
N LYS A 244 26.28 9.25 -4.66
CA LYS A 244 26.32 9.87 -3.33
C LYS A 244 24.91 10.01 -2.74
N LEU A 245 23.89 10.32 -3.54
CA LEU A 245 22.50 10.34 -3.07
C LEU A 245 22.02 8.96 -2.65
N LYS A 246 22.29 7.91 -3.44
CA LYS A 246 21.96 6.52 -3.05
C LYS A 246 22.63 6.12 -1.73
N GLN A 247 23.90 6.50 -1.56
CA GLN A 247 24.65 6.20 -0.35
C GLN A 247 24.04 6.91 0.87
N LEU A 248 23.70 8.19 0.73
CA LEU A 248 23.12 8.98 1.82
C LEU A 248 21.70 8.54 2.17
N SER A 249 20.91 8.09 1.19
CA SER A 249 19.52 7.67 1.39
C SER A 249 19.35 6.20 1.80
N MET A 250 20.44 5.42 1.91
CA MET A 250 20.39 3.97 2.13
C MET A 250 19.58 3.57 3.38
N LYS A 251 19.57 4.40 4.42
CA LYS A 251 18.83 4.16 5.68
C LYS A 251 17.51 4.94 5.79
N PHE A 252 17.10 5.68 4.76
CA PHE A 252 15.92 6.55 4.85
C PHE A 252 14.63 5.79 5.15
N ASP A 253 14.52 4.53 4.74
CA ASP A 253 13.36 3.70 5.10
C ASP A 253 13.31 3.40 6.59
N GLU A 254 14.45 3.06 7.18
CA GLU A 254 14.57 2.84 8.62
C GLU A 254 14.30 4.14 9.39
N TYR A 255 14.92 5.25 8.95
CA TYR A 255 14.76 6.56 9.57
C TYR A 255 13.33 7.08 9.46
N SER A 256 12.64 6.85 8.35
CA SER A 256 11.23 7.23 8.20
C SER A 256 10.32 6.51 9.20
N ALA A 257 10.60 5.24 9.52
CA ALA A 257 9.86 4.51 10.53
C ALA A 257 10.13 5.06 11.93
N GLN A 258 11.39 5.37 12.25
CA GLN A 258 11.77 5.97 13.52
C GLN A 258 11.14 7.37 13.69
N GLU A 259 11.23 8.22 12.67
CA GLU A 259 10.60 9.54 12.60
C GLU A 259 9.08 9.46 12.83
N TYR A 260 8.41 8.49 12.22
CA TYR A 260 6.97 8.27 12.43
C TYR A 260 6.61 7.92 13.89
N PHE A 261 7.44 7.14 14.59
CA PHE A 261 7.19 6.85 16.00
C PHE A 261 7.55 8.03 16.90
N LEU A 262 8.66 8.72 16.64
CA LEU A 262 9.09 9.89 17.41
C LEU A 262 8.01 10.99 17.38
N THR A 263 7.49 11.31 16.19
CA THR A 263 6.39 12.28 16.03
C THR A 263 5.13 11.86 16.77
N GLY A 264 4.80 10.56 16.76
CA GLY A 264 3.63 10.00 17.43
C GLY A 264 3.70 9.95 18.96
N THR A 265 4.90 9.82 19.52
CA THR A 265 5.11 9.52 20.96
C THR A 265 5.96 10.55 21.72
N HIS A 266 6.31 11.67 21.10
CA HIS A 266 7.10 12.74 21.72
C HIS A 266 6.51 13.22 23.06
N GLU A 267 7.33 13.60 24.06
CA GLU A 267 6.92 13.85 25.45
C GLU A 267 5.80 14.90 25.65
N GLN A 268 5.63 15.81 24.69
CA GLN A 268 4.49 16.75 24.67
C GLN A 268 3.14 16.09 24.28
N SER A 269 3.16 14.79 23.96
CA SER A 269 2.03 13.94 23.64
C SER A 269 1.40 13.35 24.90
N THR A 270 0.10 13.57 25.08
CA THR A 270 -0.71 12.81 26.06
C THR A 270 -1.02 11.36 25.63
N LEU A 271 -0.63 10.95 24.42
CA LEU A 271 -0.86 9.58 23.93
C LEU A 271 0.35 8.73 24.28
N THR A 272 0.13 7.66 25.03
CA THR A 272 1.13 6.60 25.19
C THR A 272 1.43 5.95 23.84
N LYS A 273 2.60 5.31 23.70
CA LYS A 273 2.94 4.52 22.50
C LYS A 273 1.85 3.52 22.13
N GLU A 274 1.24 2.88 23.12
CA GLU A 274 0.12 1.96 22.92
C GLU A 274 -1.09 2.66 22.28
N LEU A 275 -1.48 3.82 22.81
CA LEU A 275 -2.64 4.54 22.30
C LEU A 275 -2.37 5.12 20.91
N PHE A 276 -1.14 5.55 20.61
CA PHE A 276 -0.74 5.96 19.27
C PHE A 276 -0.88 4.81 18.25
N VAL A 277 -0.44 3.60 18.59
CA VAL A 277 -0.63 2.43 17.71
C VAL A 277 -2.12 2.12 17.53
N LYS A 278 -2.92 2.19 18.60
CA LYS A 278 -4.37 1.96 18.53
C LYS A 278 -5.09 2.97 17.63
N THR A 279 -4.73 4.25 17.69
CA THR A 279 -5.38 5.29 16.87
C THR A 279 -4.92 5.31 15.42
N THR A 280 -3.75 4.76 15.11
CA THR A 280 -3.18 4.75 13.75
C THR A 280 -3.59 3.50 12.96
N VAL A 281 -3.46 2.31 13.55
CA VAL A 281 -3.72 1.03 12.86
C VAL A 281 -4.74 0.14 13.56
N GLY A 282 -5.26 0.54 14.73
CA GLY A 282 -6.14 -0.30 15.54
C GLY A 282 -7.44 -0.71 14.83
N LEU A 283 -8.05 0.18 14.04
CA LEU A 283 -9.25 -0.14 13.26
C LEU A 283 -8.96 -1.18 12.16
N MET A 284 -7.80 -1.08 11.50
CA MET A 284 -7.37 -2.05 10.50
C MET A 284 -7.04 -3.42 11.14
N LEU A 285 -6.38 -3.43 12.29
CA LEU A 285 -6.13 -4.67 13.05
C LEU A 285 -7.44 -5.31 13.53
N ASN A 286 -8.42 -4.51 13.92
CA ASN A 286 -9.75 -5.01 14.28
C ASN A 286 -10.46 -5.63 13.08
N LEU A 287 -10.38 -5.02 11.89
CA LEU A 287 -10.89 -5.61 10.65
C LEU A 287 -10.25 -6.99 10.37
N ILE A 288 -8.92 -7.10 10.50
CA ILE A 288 -8.21 -8.38 10.33
C ILE A 288 -8.74 -9.44 11.30
N LYS A 289 -8.90 -9.06 12.57
CA LYS A 289 -9.41 -9.95 13.61
C LYS A 289 -10.84 -10.40 13.29
N GLU A 290 -11.73 -9.48 12.96
CA GLU A 290 -13.12 -9.79 12.63
C GLU A 290 -13.24 -10.77 11.45
N ASN A 291 -12.38 -10.62 10.44
CA ASN A 291 -12.34 -11.56 9.31
C ASN A 291 -11.94 -12.97 9.75
N PHE A 292 -10.98 -13.11 10.67
CA PHE A 292 -10.63 -14.42 11.24
C PHE A 292 -11.77 -15.00 12.07
N ASP A 293 -12.43 -14.19 12.89
CA ASP A 293 -13.55 -14.63 13.73
C ASP A 293 -14.72 -15.13 12.86
N ARG A 294 -15.03 -14.42 11.75
CA ARG A 294 -16.06 -14.84 10.79
C ARG A 294 -15.74 -16.19 10.16
N LEU A 295 -14.51 -16.36 9.65
CA LEU A 295 -14.07 -17.63 9.08
C LEU A 295 -14.18 -18.79 10.07
N GLN A 296 -13.81 -18.55 11.33
CA GLN A 296 -13.92 -19.56 12.38
C GLN A 296 -15.39 -19.93 12.67
N ASN A 297 -16.27 -18.94 12.77
CA ASN A 297 -17.69 -19.16 13.04
C ASN A 297 -18.38 -19.90 11.89
N ASP A 298 -18.09 -19.55 10.64
CA ASP A 298 -18.66 -20.22 9.46
C ASP A 298 -18.30 -21.71 9.43
N LEU A 299 -17.08 -22.07 9.86
CA LEU A 299 -16.65 -23.45 9.97
C LEU A 299 -17.35 -24.21 11.10
N LEU A 300 -17.58 -23.56 12.24
CA LEU A 300 -18.29 -24.17 13.37
C LEU A 300 -19.76 -24.42 13.03
N THR A 301 -20.43 -23.46 12.38
CA THR A 301 -21.82 -23.60 11.95
C THR A 301 -21.98 -24.74 10.94
N LYS A 302 -21.11 -24.82 9.92
CA LYS A 302 -21.14 -25.91 8.93
C LYS A 302 -20.92 -27.29 9.54
N LYS A 303 -20.11 -27.41 10.61
CA LYS A 303 -19.93 -28.67 11.34
C LYS A 303 -21.19 -29.08 12.13
N ASN A 304 -21.90 -28.10 12.68
CA ASN A 304 -23.09 -28.36 13.51
C ASN A 304 -24.33 -28.72 12.70
N GLU A 305 -24.42 -28.28 11.44
CA GLU A 305 -25.57 -28.57 10.55
C GLU A 305 -25.54 -29.98 9.91
N GLY A 306 -24.62 -30.86 10.34
CA GLY A 306 -24.53 -32.24 9.82
C GLY A 306 -24.22 -32.31 8.32
N GLY A 307 -23.69 -31.24 7.76
CA GLY A 307 -23.30 -31.17 6.34
C GLY A 307 -22.25 -32.23 6.06
N ARG A 308 -22.55 -33.13 5.12
CA ARG A 308 -21.57 -34.04 4.50
C ARG A 308 -20.31 -33.25 4.19
N GLU A 309 -19.15 -33.84 4.51
CA GLU A 309 -17.87 -33.42 3.94
C GLU A 309 -18.06 -33.32 2.42
N PHE A 310 -18.19 -32.10 1.93
CA PHE A 310 -17.96 -31.76 0.54
C PHE A 310 -16.60 -31.09 0.47
N PHE A 311 -15.95 -31.25 -0.69
CA PHE A 311 -14.57 -30.92 -1.07
C PHE A 311 -13.54 -32.01 -0.76
#